data_AF-A0A7V9BXR2-F1
#
_entry.id   AF-A0A7V9BXR2-F1
#
_cell.length_a   1.000
_cell.length_b   1.000
_cell.length_c   1.000
_cell.angle_alpha   90.00
_cell.angle_beta   90.00
_cell.angle_gamma   90.00
#
_symmetry.space_group_name_H-M   'P 1'
#
loop_
_entity.id
_entity.type
_entity.pdbx_description
1 polymer ?
#
loop_
_entity_poly.entity_id
_entity_poly.type
_entity_poly.pdbx_seq_one_letter_code
_entity_poly.pdbx_strand_id
1 'polypeptide(L)' 'MKIEIDRELCMGSGNCSFWAEGVFDLDDDGIAVVLDPTAAPEDKIILAGQGCPTQAISITKDGEKLA' A
#
# COMPACT_ATOMS: atom_id res chain seq x y z
N MET A 1 6.85 -3.22 -10.17
CA MET A 1 5.87 -2.18 -9.81
C MET A 1 6.52 -1.20 -8.85
N LYS A 2 5.99 0.01 -8.73
CA LYS A 2 6.42 1.03 -7.77
C LYS A 2 5.25 1.32 -6.83
N ILE A 3 5.53 1.40 -5.54
CA ILE A 3 4.56 1.70 -4.49
C ILE A 3 5.06 2.96 -3.78
N GLU A 4 4.19 3.95 -3.64
CA GLU A 4 4.46 5.20 -2.93
C GLU A 4 3.38 5.44 -1.89
N ILE A 5 3.77 5.86 -0.70
CA ILE A 5 2.85 6.14 0.41
C ILE A 5 2.99 7.60 0.79
N ASP A 6 1.90 8.34 0.66
CA ASP A 6 1.76 9.67 1.21
C ASP A 6 1.51 9.56 2.72
N ARG A 7 2.54 9.90 3.50
CA ARG A 7 2.49 9.83 4.96
C ARG A 7 1.56 10.87 5.59
N GLU A 8 1.32 11.99 4.91
CA GLU A 8 0.41 13.04 5.43
C GLU A 8 -1.06 12.65 5.25
N LEU A 9 -1.38 11.90 4.20
CA LEU A 9 -2.73 11.37 3.97
C LEU A 9 -2.98 10.04 4.69
N CYS A 10 -1.94 9.32 5.08
CA CYS A 10 -2.09 8.02 5.72
C CYS A 10 -2.69 8.19 7.13
N MET A 11 -3.87 7.60 7.35
CA MET A 11 -4.55 7.63 8.65
C MET A 11 -4.32 6.37 9.50
N GLY A 12 -3.39 5.48 9.11
CA GLY A 12 -3.08 4.26 9.85
C GLY A 12 -4.18 3.21 9.91
N SER A 13 -5.02 3.11 8.87
CA SER A 13 -6.18 2.19 8.88
C SER A 13 -5.84 0.69 8.93
N GLY A 14 -4.61 0.31 8.55
CA GLY A 14 -4.20 -1.10 8.47
C GLY A 14 -4.79 -1.90 7.29
N ASN A 15 -5.71 -1.33 6.50
CA ASN A 15 -6.32 -2.03 5.36
C ASN A 15 -5.29 -2.55 4.34
N CYS A 16 -4.20 -1.82 4.13
CA CYS A 16 -3.16 -2.24 3.20
C CYS A 16 -2.45 -3.53 3.65
N SER A 17 -2.15 -3.65 4.94
CA SER A 17 -1.57 -4.86 5.53
C SER A 17 -2.56 -6.03 5.50
N PHE A 18 -3.86 -5.78 5.73
CA PHE A 18 -4.90 -6.81 5.65
C PHE A 18 -5.00 -7.44 4.24
N TRP A 19 -4.97 -6.63 3.19
CA TRP A 19 -5.12 -7.12 1.81
C TRP A 19 -3.84 -7.73 1.25
N ALA A 20 -2.68 -7.18 1.60
CA ALA A 20 -1.37 -7.61 1.13
C ALA A 20 -0.40 -7.76 2.31
N GLU A 21 -0.64 -8.79 3.12
CA GLU A 21 0.21 -9.16 4.25
C GLU A 21 1.66 -9.39 3.78
N GLY A 22 2.63 -8.92 4.57
CA GLY A 22 4.06 -8.98 4.24
C GLY A 22 4.52 -7.93 3.22
N VAL A 23 3.60 -7.28 2.50
CA VAL A 23 3.92 -6.15 1.61
C VAL A 23 3.87 -4.84 2.38
N PHE A 24 2.83 -4.67 3.20
CA PHE A 24 2.63 -3.48 4.02
C PHE A 24 2.60 -3.81 5.50
N ASP A 25 3.07 -2.86 6.28
CA ASP A 25 2.88 -2.82 7.73
C ASP A 25 2.69 -1.36 8.16
N LEU A 26 2.44 -1.13 9.45
CA LEU A 26 2.47 0.19 10.06
C LEU A 26 3.78 0.34 10.85
N ASP A 27 4.45 1.48 10.69
CA ASP A 27 5.60 1.83 11.52
C ASP A 27 5.17 2.26 12.94
N ASP A 28 6.15 2.66 13.75
CA ASP A 28 5.94 3.07 15.14
C ASP A 28 5.03 4.31 15.29
N ASP A 29 4.86 5.11 14.23
CA ASP A 29 3.95 6.26 14.18
C ASP A 29 2.53 5.86 13.73
N GLY A 30 2.30 4.58 13.44
CA GLY A 30 1.05 4.07 12.88
C GLY A 30 0.88 4.39 11.38
N ILE A 31 1.95 4.77 10.68
CA ILE A 31 1.92 5.13 9.27
C ILE A 31 2.33 3.94 8.43
N ALA A 32 1.63 3.72 7.32
CA ALA A 32 1.93 2.60 6.43
C ALA A 32 3.34 2.70 5.83
N VAL A 33 4.03 1.57 5.79
CA VAL A 33 5.35 1.37 5.17
C VAL A 33 5.31 0.15 4.26
N VAL A 34 6.22 0.12 3.28
CA VAL A 34 6.40 -1.04 2.39
C VAL A 34 7.55 -1.89 2.92
N LEU A 35 7.28 -3.18 3.17
CA LEU A 35 8.29 -4.15 3.62
C LEU A 35 8.92 -4.89 2.43
N ASP A 36 8.11 -5.67 1.71
CA ASP A 36 8.53 -6.41 0.53
C ASP A 36 7.45 -6.32 -0.57
N PRO A 37 7.67 -5.56 -1.66
CA PRO A 37 6.70 -5.39 -2.75
C PRO A 37 6.46 -6.67 -3.57
N THR A 38 7.06 -7.80 -3.20
CA THR A 38 6.91 -9.11 -3.85
C THR A 38 6.30 -10.17 -2.95
N ALA A 39 6.01 -9.85 -1.67
CA ALA A 39 5.50 -10.80 -0.68
C ALA A 39 4.04 -11.24 -0.92
N ALA A 40 3.29 -10.54 -1.76
CA ALA A 40 1.92 -10.89 -2.13
C ALA A 40 1.69 -10.87 -3.64
N PRO A 41 0.66 -11.60 -4.14
CA PRO A 41 0.21 -11.50 -5.52
C PRO A 41 -0.12 -10.06 -5.93
N GLU A 42 0.16 -9.72 -7.19
CA GLU A 42 0.00 -8.35 -7.70
C GLU A 42 -1.43 -7.81 -7.55
N ASP A 43 -2.45 -8.65 -7.76
CA ASP A 43 -3.85 -8.29 -7.57
C ASP A 43 -4.16 -7.90 -6.12
N LYS A 44 -3.54 -8.57 -5.14
CA LYS A 44 -3.67 -8.23 -3.71
C LYS A 44 -3.00 -6.90 -3.38
N ILE A 45 -1.84 -6.62 -3.95
CA ILE A 45 -1.14 -5.35 -3.76
C ILE A 45 -1.98 -4.20 -4.35
N ILE A 46 -2.56 -4.39 -5.54
CA ILE A 46 -3.45 -3.41 -6.17
C ILE A 46 -4.70 -3.19 -5.31
N LEU A 47 -5.34 -4.26 -4.82
CA LEU A 47 -6.50 -4.16 -3.92
C LEU A 47 -6.16 -3.44 -2.62
N ALA A 48 -4.97 -3.63 -2.05
CA ALA A 48 -4.49 -2.90 -0.88
C ALA A 48 -4.42 -1.39 -1.13
N GLY A 49 -3.91 -0.98 -2.30
CA GLY A 49 -3.87 0.42 -2.71
C GLY A 49 -5.26 1.01 -2.92
N GLN A 50 -6.11 0.32 -3.69
CA GLN A 50 -7.49 0.75 -3.98
C GLN A 50 -8.37 0.77 -2.73
N GLY A 51 -8.11 -0.11 -1.77
CA GLY A 51 -8.79 -0.20 -0.48
C GLY A 51 -8.32 0.81 0.56
N CYS A 52 -7.34 1.67 0.23
CA CYS A 52 -6.87 2.73 1.11
C CYS A 52 -7.97 3.81 1.28
N PRO A 53 -8.52 4.01 2.49
CA PRO A 53 -9.65 4.92 2.70
C PRO A 53 -9.35 6.38 2.35
N THR A 54 -8.09 6.79 2.45
CA THR A 54 -7.62 8.16 2.19
C THR A 54 -6.86 8.30 0.88
N GLN A 55 -6.77 7.23 0.07
CA GLN A 55 -6.00 7.20 -1.18
C GLN A 55 -4.52 7.58 -0.98
N ALA A 56 -3.96 7.26 0.18
CA ALA A 56 -2.56 7.54 0.53
C ALA A 56 -1.56 6.63 -0.20
N ILE A 57 -2.01 5.56 -0.86
CA ILE A 57 -1.14 4.58 -1.52
C ILE A 57 -1.30 4.74 -3.03
N SER A 58 -0.20 5.03 -3.73
CA SER A 58 -0.13 5.04 -5.19
C SER A 58 0.66 3.85 -5.70
N ILE A 59 0.12 3.15 -6.69
CA ILE A 59 0.77 1.99 -7.31
C ILE A 59 0.89 2.23 -8.81
N THR A 60 2.11 2.08 -9.34
CA THR A 60 2.39 2.21 -10.77
C THR A 60 3.15 1.01 -11.32
N LYS A 61 2.86 0.64 -12.57
CA LYS A 61 3.57 -0.40 -13.32
C LYS A 61 3.64 -0.01 -14.79
N ASP A 62 4.83 -0.07 -15.38
CA ASP A 62 5.06 0.25 -16.79
C ASP A 62 4.52 1.63 -17.24
N GLY A 63 4.47 2.59 -16.31
CA GLY A 63 3.95 3.94 -16.53
C GLY A 63 2.44 4.12 -16.31
N GLU A 64 1.71 3.05 -16.01
CA GLU A 64 0.27 3.06 -15.72
C GLU A 64 0.01 3.11 -14.21
N LYS A 65 -0.94 3.96 -13.78
CA LYS A 65 -1.42 4.05 -12.39
C LYS A 65 -2.52 3.01 -12.14
N LEU A 66 -2.29 2.13 -11.17
CA LEU A 66 -3.19 1.02 -10.82
C LEU A 66 -3.99 1.27 -9.53
N ALA A 67 -3.45 2.10 -8.63
CA ALA A 67 -4.09 2.63 -7.43
C ALA A 67 -3.56 4.04 -7.17
#